data_AF-A0AA97NNC2-F1
#
_entry.id   AF-A0AA97NNC2-F1
#
_cell.length_a   1.000
_cell.length_b   1.000
_cell.length_c   1.000
_cell.angle_alpha   90.00
_cell.angle_beta   90.00
_cell.angle_gamma   90.00
#
_symmetry.space_group_name_H-M   'P 1'
#
loop_
_entity.id
_entity.type
_entity.pdbx_description
1 polymer ?
#
loop_
_entity_poly.entity_id
_entity_poly.type
_entity_poly.pdbx_seq_one_letter_code
_entity_poly.pdbx_strand_id
1 'polypeptide(L)'
;MSIEPKVIAAMAIQSDKYHCNKALRPWIEHWCNEKQKLSTPEDLGYMLLATYLFESSNLSNAIVRAAKQLKPNSVPSWREHEVLSFLPETLTGNVYVQTVQSDL
;
A
#
# COMPACT_ATOMS: atom_id res chain seq x y z
N MET A 1 15.44 10.37 -8.42
CA MET A 1 14.13 11.03 -8.64
C MET A 1 13.11 10.16 -7.93
N SER A 2 12.43 10.66 -6.90
CA SER A 2 11.45 9.85 -6.13
C SER A 2 10.11 9.92 -6.83
N ILE A 3 9.48 8.76 -7.10
CA ILE A 3 8.16 8.68 -7.72
C ILE A 3 7.11 8.73 -6.61
N GLU A 4 6.07 9.54 -6.81
CA GLU A 4 4.98 9.67 -5.83
C GLU A 4 4.25 8.33 -5.60
N PRO A 5 3.91 7.98 -4.34
CA PRO A 5 3.22 6.73 -4.04
C PRO A 5 1.92 6.55 -4.84
N LYS A 6 1.14 7.63 -5.04
CA LYS A 6 -0.09 7.59 -5.85
C LYS A 6 0.18 7.14 -7.29
N VAL A 7 1.27 7.61 -7.90
CA VAL A 7 1.66 7.22 -9.27
C VAL A 7 2.02 5.75 -9.33
N ILE A 8 2.74 5.24 -8.33
CA ILE A 8 3.07 3.80 -8.22
C ILE A 8 1.80 2.95 -8.09
N ALA A 9 0.86 3.37 -7.24
CA ALA A 9 -0.41 2.67 -7.06
C ALA A 9 -1.26 2.67 -8.35
N ALA A 10 -1.32 3.80 -9.07
CA ALA A 10 -2.00 3.87 -10.35
C ALA A 10 -1.33 2.96 -11.40
N MET A 11 0.00 2.90 -11.44
CA MET A 11 0.75 1.96 -12.28
C MET A 11 0.43 0.51 -11.91
N ALA A 12 0.27 0.21 -10.62
CA ALA A 12 -0.11 -1.13 -10.16
C ALA A 12 -1.48 -1.55 -10.68
N ILE A 13 -2.48 -0.66 -10.62
CA ILE A 13 -3.82 -0.91 -11.17
C ILE A 13 -3.76 -1.19 -12.67
N GLN A 14 -3.03 -0.37 -13.42
CA GLN A 14 -2.89 -0.60 -14.87
C GLN A 14 -2.11 -1.88 -15.18
N SER A 15 -1.06 -2.16 -14.41
CA SER A 15 -0.28 -3.40 -14.58
C SER A 15 -1.15 -4.62 -14.32
N ASP A 16 -2.05 -4.55 -13.34
CA ASP A 16 -2.93 -5.65 -12.98
C ASP A 16 -3.94 -5.94 -14.09
N LYS A 17 -4.55 -4.87 -14.61
CA LYS A 17 -5.45 -4.92 -15.77
C LYS A 17 -4.82 -5.59 -17.00
N TYR A 18 -3.53 -5.39 -17.24
CA TYR A 18 -2.80 -5.95 -18.38
C TYR A 18 -1.91 -7.15 -18.00
N HIS A 19 -2.05 -7.70 -16.79
CA HIS A 19 -1.25 -8.81 -16.27
C HIS A 19 0.28 -8.63 -16.35
N CYS A 20 0.74 -7.38 -16.28
CA CYS A 20 2.16 -7.00 -16.30
C CYS A 20 2.80 -7.00 -14.89
N ASN A 21 2.04 -7.31 -13.84
CA ASN A 21 2.46 -7.31 -12.44
C ASN A 21 3.76 -8.09 -12.21
N LYS A 22 3.82 -9.31 -12.76
CA LYS A 22 4.95 -10.23 -12.56
C LYS A 22 6.25 -9.69 -13.15
N ALA A 23 6.16 -9.05 -14.32
CA ALA A 23 7.33 -8.47 -14.99
C ALA A 23 7.87 -7.25 -14.23
N LEU A 24 7.00 -6.47 -13.59
CA LEU A 24 7.36 -5.26 -12.87
C LEU A 24 7.63 -5.48 -11.38
N ARG A 25 7.38 -6.68 -10.85
CA ARG A 25 7.59 -7.02 -9.43
C ARG A 25 9.01 -6.70 -8.92
N PRO A 26 10.11 -7.05 -9.61
CA PRO A 26 11.46 -6.75 -9.10
C PRO A 26 11.69 -5.24 -8.90
N TRP A 27 11.11 -4.42 -9.77
CA TRP A 27 11.20 -2.96 -9.66
C TRP A 27 10.45 -2.44 -8.43
N ILE A 28 9.29 -3.01 -8.13
CA ILE A 28 8.50 -2.64 -6.94
C ILE A 28 9.17 -3.10 -5.65
N GLU A 29 9.75 -4.30 -5.65
CA GLU A 29 10.52 -4.78 -4.50
C GLU A 29 11.68 -3.84 -4.17
N HIS A 30 12.38 -3.37 -5.19
CA HIS A 30 13.42 -2.35 -5.02
C HIS A 30 12.84 -1.04 -4.47
N TRP A 31 11.77 -0.51 -5.05
CA TRP A 31 11.11 0.72 -4.61
C TRP A 31 10.65 0.65 -3.15
N CYS A 32 10.11 -0.49 -2.70
CA CYS A 32 9.66 -0.69 -1.31
C CYS A 32 10.81 -0.66 -0.30
N ASN A 33 11.99 -1.11 -0.71
CA ASN A 33 13.19 -1.16 0.13
C ASN A 33 13.92 0.19 0.21
N GLU A 34 13.66 1.09 -0.73
CA GLU A 34 14.18 2.45 -0.67
C GLU A 34 13.46 3.29 0.41
N LYS A 35 14.16 4.31 0.92
CA LYS A 35 13.58 5.27 1.87
C LYS A 35 12.56 6.16 1.16
N GLN A 36 11.33 5.68 1.03
CA GLN A 36 10.21 6.47 0.56
C GLN A 36 9.73 7.45 1.63
N LYS A 37 9.54 8.71 1.24
CA LYS A 37 8.88 9.73 2.07
C LYS A 37 7.38 9.47 2.06
N LEU A 38 6.93 8.53 2.89
CA LEU A 38 5.51 8.31 3.16
C LEU A 38 5.14 9.18 4.35
N SER A 39 4.37 10.24 4.10
CA SER A 39 4.11 11.31 5.07
C SER A 39 2.65 11.42 5.46
N THR A 40 1.76 10.88 4.63
CA THR A 40 0.31 10.94 4.83
C THR A 40 -0.27 9.54 4.98
N PRO A 41 -1.45 9.39 5.63
CA PRO A 41 -2.20 8.14 5.62
C PRO A 41 -2.44 7.60 4.20
N GLU A 42 -2.69 8.47 3.24
CA GLU A 42 -2.90 8.12 1.84
C GLU A 42 -1.64 7.52 1.21
N ASP A 43 -0.45 8.08 1.51
CA ASP A 43 0.83 7.51 1.06
C ASP A 43 1.01 6.04 1.49
N LEU A 44 0.59 5.72 2.71
CA LEU A 44 0.62 4.36 3.24
C LEU A 44 -0.40 3.46 2.54
N GLY A 45 -1.60 3.97 2.28
CA GLY A 45 -2.61 3.29 1.46
C GLY A 45 -2.10 2.97 0.05
N TYR A 46 -1.41 3.91 -0.60
CA TYR A 46 -0.87 3.73 -1.94
C TYR A 46 0.25 2.67 -1.96
N MET A 47 1.13 2.68 -0.94
CA MET A 47 2.15 1.64 -0.77
C MET A 47 1.53 0.26 -0.60
N LEU A 48 0.49 0.13 0.23
CA LEU A 48 -0.24 -1.13 0.44
C LEU A 48 -0.88 -1.64 -0.86
N LEU A 49 -1.55 -0.75 -1.60
CA LEU A 49 -2.21 -1.11 -2.84
C LEU A 49 -1.18 -1.58 -3.89
N ALA A 50 -0.08 -0.85 -4.04
CA ALA A 50 0.98 -1.24 -4.96
C ALA A 50 1.58 -2.60 -4.60
N THR A 51 1.99 -2.80 -3.34
CA THR A 51 2.57 -4.07 -2.90
C THR A 51 1.63 -5.24 -3.05
N TYR A 52 0.32 -5.03 -2.83
CA TYR A 52 -0.70 -6.04 -3.04
C TYR A 52 -0.85 -6.42 -4.52
N LEU A 53 -1.08 -5.44 -5.41
CA LEU A 53 -1.33 -5.69 -6.84
C LEU A 53 -0.10 -6.23 -7.59
N PHE A 54 1.10 -5.82 -7.18
CA PHE A 54 2.32 -6.39 -7.74
C PHE A 54 2.69 -7.77 -7.17
N GLU A 55 1.89 -8.30 -6.23
CA GLU A 55 2.17 -9.54 -5.50
C GLU A 55 3.59 -9.52 -4.89
N SER A 56 3.95 -8.39 -4.29
CA SER A 56 5.29 -8.18 -3.74
C SER A 56 5.51 -9.00 -2.48
N SER A 57 6.70 -9.59 -2.35
CA SER A 57 7.15 -10.23 -1.12
C SER A 57 7.19 -9.28 0.10
N ASN A 58 7.19 -7.96 -0.14
CA ASN A 58 7.20 -6.93 0.89
C ASN A 58 5.82 -6.60 1.48
N LEU A 59 4.73 -7.23 1.02
CA LEU A 59 3.38 -6.90 1.49
C LEU A 59 3.25 -6.96 3.02
N SER A 60 3.76 -8.00 3.66
CA SER A 60 3.70 -8.13 5.13
C SER A 60 4.42 -6.98 5.85
N ASN A 61 5.58 -6.56 5.33
CA ASN A 61 6.32 -5.42 5.87
C ASN A 61 5.56 -4.09 5.67
N ALA A 62 4.89 -3.95 4.52
CA ALA A 62 4.06 -2.80 4.22
C ALA A 62 2.85 -2.69 5.17
N ILE A 63 2.18 -3.80 5.48
CA ILE A 63 1.07 -3.85 6.45
C ILE A 63 1.57 -3.42 7.83
N VAL A 64 2.68 -3.99 8.32
CA VAL A 64 3.24 -3.63 9.64
C VAL A 64 3.65 -2.16 9.68
N ARG A 65 4.27 -1.65 8.60
CA ARG A 65 4.68 -0.24 8.50
C ARG A 65 3.46 0.69 8.52
N ALA A 66 2.41 0.36 7.78
CA ALA A 66 1.17 1.12 7.75
C ALA A 66 0.49 1.10 9.11
N ALA A 67 0.37 -0.08 9.75
CA ALA A 67 -0.25 -0.22 11.06
C ALA A 67 0.46 0.59 12.15
N LYS A 68 1.78 0.73 12.09
CA LYS A 68 2.54 1.56 13.06
C LYS A 68 2.35 3.07 12.89
N GLN A 69 1.96 3.52 11.70
CA GLN A 69 1.90 4.95 11.37
C GLN A 69 0.47 5.47 11.24
N LEU A 70 -0.49 4.58 10.99
CA LEU A 70 -1.90 4.94 10.87
C LEU A 70 -2.53 5.04 12.25
N LYS A 71 -3.38 6.05 12.42
CA LYS A 71 -4.30 6.09 13.54
C LYS A 71 -5.47 5.14 13.24
N PRO A 72 -6.11 4.54 14.27
CA PRO A 72 -7.23 3.61 14.07
C PRO A 72 -8.37 4.16 13.19
N ASN A 73 -8.58 5.47 13.20
CA ASN A 73 -9.65 6.14 12.45
C ASN A 73 -9.21 6.70 11.07
N SER A 74 -8.00 6.38 10.59
CA SER A 74 -7.47 6.92 9.33
C SER A 74 -7.83 6.08 8.10
N VAL A 75 -8.34 4.85 8.28
CA VAL A 75 -8.68 3.91 7.21
C VAL A 75 -10.04 4.21 6.52
N PRO A 76 -11.09 4.73 7.19
CA PRO A 76 -12.39 4.97 6.56
C PRO A 76 -12.36 5.93 5.36
N SER A 77 -11.46 6.93 5.35
CA SER A 77 -11.37 7.91 4.26
C SER A 77 -10.87 7.31 2.94
N TRP A 78 -10.15 6.19 2.97
CA TRP A 78 -9.59 5.57 1.76
C TRP A 78 -10.66 5.11 0.77
N ARG A 79 -11.87 4.80 1.24
CA ARG A 79 -12.98 4.35 0.39
C ARG A 79 -13.50 5.45 -0.54
N GLU A 80 -13.30 6.71 -0.19
CA GLU A 80 -13.76 7.86 -0.97
C GLU A 80 -12.72 8.29 -2.03
N HIS A 81 -11.50 7.74 -1.98
CA HIS A 81 -10.43 8.07 -2.91
C HIS A 81 -10.47 7.18 -4.16
N GLU A 82 -10.40 7.80 -5.34
CA GLU A 82 -10.42 7.12 -6.65
C GLU A 82 -9.46 5.92 -6.73
N VAL A 83 -8.19 6.10 -6.35
CA VAL A 83 -7.16 5.05 -6.44
C VAL A 83 -7.22 4.08 -5.24
N LEU A 84 -7.43 4.58 -4.02
CA LEU A 84 -7.43 3.73 -2.82
C LEU A 84 -8.71 2.89 -2.68
N SER A 85 -9.78 3.23 -3.40
CA SER A 85 -11.00 2.42 -3.48
C SER A 85 -10.75 1.00 -4.00
N PHE A 86 -9.62 0.75 -4.67
CA PHE A 86 -9.20 -0.58 -5.14
C PHE A 86 -8.55 -1.44 -4.04
N LEU A 87 -8.32 -0.92 -2.84
CA LEU A 87 -7.77 -1.71 -1.74
C LEU A 87 -8.78 -2.80 -1.31
N PRO A 88 -8.35 -4.07 -1.23
CA PRO A 88 -9.21 -5.13 -0.72
C PRO A 88 -9.62 -4.86 0.74
N GLU A 89 -10.89 -5.09 1.07
CA GLU A 89 -11.38 -4.92 2.44
C GLU A 89 -10.62 -5.81 3.43
N THR A 90 -10.21 -7.01 3.01
CA THR A 90 -9.39 -7.93 3.82
C THR A 90 -8.05 -7.31 4.22
N LEU A 91 -7.43 -6.53 3.34
CA LEU A 91 -6.17 -5.86 3.62
C LEU A 91 -6.37 -4.69 4.59
N THR A 92 -7.47 -3.93 4.44
CA THR A 92 -7.82 -2.87 5.40
C THR A 92 -8.13 -3.42 6.78
N GLY A 93 -8.79 -4.58 6.87
CA GLY A 93 -9.04 -5.28 8.14
C GLY A 93 -7.75 -5.76 8.81
N ASN A 94 -6.79 -6.30 8.04
CA ASN A 94 -5.50 -6.74 8.58
C ASN A 94 -4.69 -5.58 9.16
N VAL A 95 -4.67 -4.42 8.48
CA VAL A 95 -4.02 -3.21 9.01
C VAL A 95 -4.70 -2.78 10.31
N TYR A 96 -6.04 -2.76 10.35
CA TYR A 96 -6.79 -2.41 11.56
C TYR A 96 -6.47 -3.34 12.74
N VAL A 97 -6.48 -4.66 12.54
CA VAL A 97 -6.13 -5.64 13.59
C VAL A 97 -4.71 -5.40 14.12
N GLN A 98 -3.74 -5.14 13.23
CA GLN A 98 -2.37 -4.85 13.63
C GLN A 98 -2.21 -3.50 14.34
N THR A 99 -3.01 -2.48 14.00
CA THR A 99 -3.01 -1.20 14.73
C THR A 99 -3.44 -1.41 16.18
N VAL A 100 -4.52 -2.16 16.41
CA VAL A 100 -5.06 -2.41 17.76
C VAL A 100 -4.11 -3.26 18.60
N GLN A 101 -3.39 -4.21 17.99
CA GLN A 101 -2.43 -5.05 18.69
C GLN A 101 -1.12 -4.32 19.05
N SER A 102 -0.82 -3.20 18.39
CA SER A 102 0.39 -2.40 18.66
C SER A 102 0.21 -1.39 19.82
N ASP A 103 -1.03 -1.18 20.28
CA ASP A 103 -1.38 -0.28 21.39
C ASP A 103 -1.48 -1.00 22.77
N LEU A 104 -1.21 -2.31 22.81
CA LEU A 104 -1.13 -3.16 24.03
C LEU A 104 0.33 -3.50 24.35
#